data_AF-A0A354FG97-F1
#
_entry.id   AF-A0A354FG97-F1
#
_cell.length_a   1.000
_cell.length_b   1.000
_cell.length_c   1.000
_cell.angle_alpha   90.00
_cell.angle_beta   90.00
_cell.angle_gamma   90.00
#
_symmetry.space_group_name_H-M   'P 1'
#
loop_
_entity.id
_entity.type
_entity.pdbx_description
1 polymer ?
#
loop_
_entity_poly.entity_id
_entity_poly.type
_entity_poly.pdbx_seq_one_letter_code
_entity_poly.pdbx_strand_id
1 'polypeptide(L)' 'MAVPVTVVLGRTSIVVRELLDLQVGDVVLIDRKTDEDIDVYIDVCRKFTAKPGRRM' A
#
# COMPACT_ATOMS: atom_id res chain seq x y z
N MET A 1 14.02 -19.89 8.86
CA MET A 1 13.79 -18.51 9.37
C MET A 1 13.17 -17.71 8.25
N ALA A 2 11.93 -17.24 8.41
CA ALA A 2 11.29 -16.35 7.44
C ALA A 2 11.51 -14.90 7.90
N VAL A 3 11.86 -14.01 6.97
CA VAL A 3 11.97 -12.57 7.24
C VAL A 3 10.67 -11.91 6.78
N PRO A 4 9.98 -11.13 7.63
CA PRO A 4 8.74 -10.46 7.23
C PRO A 4 9.04 -9.38 6.19
N VAL A 5 8.34 -9.47 5.06
CA VAL A 5 8.41 -8.49 3.97
C VAL A 5 7.04 -7.84 3.83
N THR A 6 7.00 -6.52 3.96
CA THR A 6 5.78 -5.73 3.84
C THR A 6 5.92 -4.76 2.68
N VAL A 7 4.92 -4.70 1.82
CA VAL A 7 4.90 -3.79 0.68
C VAL A 7 3.74 -2.81 0.84
N VAL A 8 4.02 -1.52 0.81
CA VAL A 8 3.00 -0.47 0.91
C VAL A 8 2.66 -0.01 -0.49
N LEU A 9 1.43 -0.25 -0.96
CA LEU A 9 0.98 0.16 -2.30
C LEU A 9 0.71 1.66 -2.39
N GLY A 10 0.20 2.26 -1.33
CA GLY A 10 -0.04 3.70 -1.22
C GLY A 10 -0.69 4.02 0.10
N ARG A 11 -0.87 5.30 0.38
CA ARG A 11 -1.51 5.78 1.60
C ARG A 11 -2.64 6.73 1.21
N THR A 12 -3.58 6.88 2.12
CA THR A 12 -4.62 7.90 1.99
C THR A 12 -4.97 8.39 3.38
N SER A 13 -5.44 9.62 3.48
CA SER A 13 -5.94 10.20 4.72
C SER A 13 -7.41 10.48 4.54
N ILE A 14 -8.24 9.76 5.29
CA ILE A 14 -9.69 9.94 5.32
C ILE A 14 -10.09 10.47 6.70
N VAL A 15 -11.19 11.21 6.76
CA VAL A 15 -11.70 11.69 8.05
C VAL A 15 -12.38 10.55 8.82
N VAL A 16 -12.45 10.65 10.14
CA VAL A 16 -13.04 9.60 11.01
C VAL A 16 -14.47 9.24 10.59
N ARG A 17 -15.26 10.23 10.14
CA ARG A 17 -16.62 9.98 9.64
C ARG A 17 -16.64 9.09 8.41
N GLU A 18 -15.79 9.36 7.41
CA GLU A 18 -15.69 8.52 6.20
C GLU A 18 -15.24 7.10 6.55
N LEU A 19 -14.32 6.94 7.51
CA LEU A 19 -13.89 5.63 8.00
C LEU A 19 -15.06 4.82 8.61
N LEU A 20 -15.96 5.49 9.34
CA LEU A 20 -17.15 4.84 9.93
C LEU A 20 -18.21 4.50 8.87
N ASP A 21 -18.27 5.28 7.80
CA ASP A 21 -19.21 5.11 6.70
C ASP A 21 -18.72 4.12 5.63
N LEU A 22 -17.48 3.62 5.70
CA LEU A 22 -16.90 2.67 4.72
C LEU A 22 -17.66 1.33 4.70
N GLN A 23 -18.00 0.89 3.49
CA GLN A 23 -18.72 -0.35 3.24
C GLN A 23 -18.00 -1.26 2.24
N VAL A 24 -18.41 -2.53 2.23
CA VAL A 24 -17.93 -3.51 1.25
C VAL A 24 -18.35 -3.05 -0.15
N GLY A 25 -17.35 -2.79 -1.00
CA GLY A 25 -17.56 -2.32 -2.37
C GLY A 25 -17.04 -0.90 -2.62
N ASP A 26 -16.72 -0.16 -1.56
CA ASP A 26 -16.18 1.19 -1.70
C ASP A 26 -14.77 1.20 -2.29
N VAL A 27 -14.49 2.24 -3.08
CA VAL A 27 -13.19 2.46 -3.71
C VAL A 27 -12.49 3.61 -3.00
N VAL A 28 -11.37 3.31 -2.35
CA VAL A 28 -10.54 4.31 -1.65
C VAL A 28 -9.39 4.74 -2.55
N LEU A 29 -9.36 6.03 -2.90
CA LEU A 29 -8.27 6.61 -3.69
C LEU A 29 -7.01 6.77 -2.80
N ILE A 30 -5.88 6.27 -3.31
CA ILE A 30 -4.56 6.41 -2.70
C ILE A 30 -3.75 7.53 -3.37
N ASP A 31 -2.73 8.00 -2.67
CA ASP A 31 -1.81 9.06 -3.10
C ASP A 31 -0.79 8.64 -4.18
N ARG A 32 -0.63 7.33 -4.40
CA ARG A 32 0.36 6.78 -5.33
C ARG A 32 -0.22 6.53 -6.72
N LYS A 33 0.52 6.91 -7.75
CA LYS A 33 0.18 6.63 -9.16
C LYS A 33 0.54 5.21 -9.57
N THR A 34 -0.06 4.73 -10.66
CA THR A 34 0.14 3.36 -11.18
C THR A 34 1.53 3.11 -11.76
N ASP A 35 2.25 4.16 -12.15
CA ASP A 35 3.59 4.12 -12.74
C ASP A 35 4.72 4.32 -11.72
N GLU A 36 4.38 4.65 -10.48
CA GLU A 36 5.33 4.90 -9.39
C GLU A 36 5.81 3.61 -8.71
N ASP A 37 7.06 3.62 -8.27
CA ASP A 37 7.63 2.52 -7.51
C ASP A 37 6.97 2.41 -6.11
N ILE A 38 6.81 1.18 -5.63
CA ILE A 38 6.28 0.84 -4.30
C ILE A 38 7.40 0.57 -3.31
N ASP A 39 7.22 1.01 -2.08
CA ASP A 39 8.20 0.82 -1.01
C ASP A 39 8.08 -0.59 -0.40
N VAL A 40 9.23 -1.26 -0.31
CA VAL A 40 9.36 -2.57 0.31
C VAL A 40 10.10 -2.42 1.64
N TYR A 41 9.41 -2.83 2.70
CA TYR A 41 9.90 -2.84 4.06
C TYR A 41 10.32 -4.26 4.44
N ILE A 42 11.50 -4.35 5.05
CA ILE A 42 11.94 -5.55 5.75
C ILE A 42 11.90 -5.19 7.22
N ASP A 43 10.97 -5.82 7.92
CA ASP A 43 10.60 -5.41 9.27
C ASP A 43 10.12 -3.94 9.29
N VAL A 44 10.77 -3.05 10.05
CA VAL A 44 10.45 -1.61 10.12
C VAL A 44 11.26 -0.73 9.16
N CYS A 45 12.27 -1.27 8.50
CA CYS A 45 13.16 -0.48 7.64
C CYS A 45 12.73 -0.54 6.17
N ARG A 46 12.54 0.62 5.55
CA ARG A 46 12.40 0.74 4.09
C ARG A 46 13.74 0.41 3.44
N LYS A 47 13.86 -0.75 2.81
CA LYS A 47 15.12 -1.22 2.22
C LYS A 47 15.14 -1.15 0.69
N PHE A 48 14.00 -1.32 0.04
CA PHE A 48 13.93 -1.37 -1.43
C PHE A 48 12.73 -0.61 -1.98
N THR A 49 12.83 -0.24 -3.25
CA THR A 49 11.68 0.13 -4.09
C THR A 49 11.46 -0.96 -5.13
N ALA A 50 10.22 -1.20 -5.51
CA ALA A 50 9.84 -2.23 -6.49
C ALA A 50 8.78 -1.70 -7.44
N LYS A 51 8.58 -2.38 -8.58
CA LYS A 51 7.41 -2.14 -9.44
C LYS A 51 6.44 -3.30 -9.32
N PRO A 52 5.14 -3.05 -9.08
CA PRO A 52 4.15 -4.12 -9.06
C PRO A 52 4.03 -4.72 -10.46
N GLY A 53 4.37 -6.00 -10.58
CA GLY A 53 4.25 -6.76 -11.83
C GLY A 53 3.56 -8.09 -11.54
N ARG A 54 2.80 -8.60 -12.52
CA ARG A 54 2.25 -9.94 -12.44
C ARG A 54 3.30 -10.93 -12.93
N ARG A 55 3.60 -11.97 -12.15
CA ARG A 55 4.34 -13.12 -12.66
C ARG A 55 3.47 -13.77 -13.73
N MET A 56 3.91 -13.75 -14.99
CA MET A 56 3.39 -14.66 -16.01
C MET A 56 3.96 -16.05 -15.79
#